data_AF-A0A7C3SHM4-F1
#
_entry.id   AF-A0A7C3SHM4-F1
#
_cell.length_a   1.000
_cell.length_b   1.000
_cell.length_c   1.000
_cell.angle_alpha   90.00
_cell.angle_beta   90.00
_cell.angle_gamma   90.00
#
_symmetry.space_group_name_H-M   'P 1'
#
loop_
_entity.id
_entity.type
_entity.pdbx_description
1 polymer ?
#
loop_
_entity_poly.entity_id
_entity_poly.type
_entity_poly.pdbx_seq_one_letter_code
_entity_poly.pdbx_strand_id
1 'polypeptide(L)'
;MARVLIGHVEDAETFRAIQEAIQTERPYLRLSRVEVQGQTELAPQAGGMRVFWIYRGRGEVFLPAGYRTQEGDGQPLPADYRPDPLDPDFAQLLRTIQTGLTAVRPAARIPVQAILDRWKKEEVFVGDIGGELWKLEHVPRPWSEDPATQTALEGLFGLYRSVGYSTKQSAGWEPILEGDQLIADAGQSLLVRGQFACLSMEHTARPRSHVSAVRRLRYLADTAGGCNPDFDPFRRLPLTWYMTAPGDADDGVNWVNSHVVNIPTETSPSHFHPSRPVRGGQLQTEMYLVLDPASYRLNTSGRQAFLIVFPDLRALARYEQYLLSPGTFVYIPPGTGHRGLDVFVNVLTLPGFKPHNEYYIDRDIRDLAGGKSPYNESLLDAKNYDRLEELLA
;
A
#
# COMPACT_ATOMS: atom_id res chain seq x y z
N MET A 1 -22.53 -15.39 2.15
CA MET A 1 -21.26 -14.82 2.63
C MET A 1 -20.22 -15.03 1.54
N ALA A 2 -19.48 -14.00 1.17
CA ALA A 2 -18.35 -14.17 0.25
C ALA A 2 -17.25 -14.95 0.99
N ARG A 3 -16.61 -15.90 0.30
CA ARG A 3 -15.61 -16.80 0.89
C ARG A 3 -14.21 -16.28 0.61
N VAL A 4 -13.29 -16.42 1.58
CA VAL A 4 -11.86 -16.22 1.30
C VAL A 4 -11.41 -17.25 0.27
N LEU A 5 -10.75 -16.78 -0.78
CA LEU A 5 -10.14 -17.64 -1.79
C LEU A 5 -8.63 -17.58 -1.63
N ILE A 6 -8.00 -18.74 -1.56
CA ILE A 6 -6.56 -18.88 -1.41
C ILE A 6 -6.04 -19.86 -2.45
N GLY A 7 -4.94 -19.50 -3.09
CA GLY A 7 -4.29 -20.31 -4.10
C GLY A 7 -2.84 -19.92 -4.27
N HIS A 8 -2.12 -20.64 -5.11
CA HIS A 8 -0.79 -20.23 -5.54
C HIS A 8 -0.91 -19.59 -6.92
N VAL A 9 -0.20 -18.48 -7.19
CA VAL A 9 -0.27 -17.79 -8.50
C VAL A 9 0.17 -18.67 -9.68
N GLU A 10 0.88 -19.76 -9.40
CA GLU A 10 1.30 -20.74 -10.40
C GLU A 10 0.40 -21.97 -10.50
N ASP A 11 -0.52 -22.14 -9.56
CA ASP A 11 -1.53 -23.19 -9.62
C ASP A 11 -2.71 -22.68 -10.46
N ALA A 12 -2.84 -23.21 -11.68
CA ALA A 12 -3.79 -22.70 -12.66
C ALA A 12 -5.25 -22.82 -12.21
N GLU A 13 -5.60 -23.84 -11.42
CA GLU A 13 -6.97 -24.08 -10.98
C GLU A 13 -7.40 -23.07 -9.92
N THR A 14 -6.60 -22.95 -8.86
CA THR A 14 -6.89 -22.03 -7.75
C THR A 14 -6.74 -20.57 -8.17
N PHE A 15 -5.76 -20.26 -9.02
CA PHE A 15 -5.60 -18.90 -9.57
C PHE A 15 -6.79 -18.51 -10.45
N ARG A 16 -7.29 -19.42 -11.30
CA ARG A 16 -8.49 -19.17 -12.13
C ARG A 16 -9.72 -18.90 -11.26
N ALA A 17 -9.91 -19.64 -10.17
CA ALA A 17 -11.03 -19.39 -9.26
C ALA A 17 -10.98 -17.97 -8.65
N ILE A 18 -9.80 -17.50 -8.25
CA ILE A 18 -9.63 -16.12 -7.75
C ILE A 18 -9.87 -15.10 -8.86
N GLN A 19 -9.34 -15.35 -10.06
CA GLN A 19 -9.56 -14.51 -11.24
C GLN A 19 -11.06 -14.38 -11.55
N GLU A 20 -11.79 -15.49 -11.59
CA GLU A 20 -13.24 -15.51 -11.86
C GLU A 20 -14.02 -14.73 -10.80
N ALA A 21 -13.68 -14.87 -9.52
CA ALA A 21 -14.31 -14.11 -8.45
C ALA A 21 -14.11 -12.59 -8.60
N ILE A 22 -12.86 -12.15 -8.80
CA ILE A 22 -12.53 -10.72 -8.98
C ILE A 22 -13.23 -10.15 -10.22
N GLN A 23 -13.21 -10.86 -11.35
CA GLN A 23 -13.78 -10.37 -12.60
C GLN A 23 -15.31 -10.41 -12.62
N THR A 24 -15.93 -11.30 -11.84
CA THR A 24 -17.40 -11.33 -11.65
C THR A 24 -17.84 -10.15 -10.79
N GLU A 25 -17.12 -9.87 -9.71
CA GLU A 25 -17.39 -8.71 -8.84
C GLU A 25 -17.09 -7.39 -9.56
N ARG A 26 -16.01 -7.35 -10.35
CA ARG A 26 -15.50 -6.15 -11.03
C ARG A 26 -15.23 -6.46 -12.51
N PRO A 27 -16.26 -6.41 -13.38
CA PRO A 27 -16.15 -6.77 -14.82
C PRO A 27 -15.19 -5.90 -15.64
N TYR A 28 -14.71 -4.79 -15.09
CA TYR A 28 -13.73 -3.89 -15.69
C TYR A 28 -12.28 -4.23 -15.30
N LEU A 29 -12.05 -5.21 -14.43
CA LEU A 29 -10.71 -5.70 -14.07
C LEU A 29 -10.35 -6.95 -14.87
N ARG A 30 -9.06 -7.11 -15.17
CA ARG A 30 -8.49 -8.33 -15.74
C ARG A 30 -7.30 -8.75 -14.89
N LEU A 31 -7.42 -9.87 -14.18
CA LEU A 31 -6.32 -10.46 -13.43
C LEU A 31 -5.59 -11.45 -14.34
N SER A 32 -4.26 -11.41 -14.35
CA SER A 32 -3.45 -12.34 -15.14
C SER A 32 -2.05 -12.50 -14.57
N ARG A 33 -1.36 -13.55 -14.99
CA ARG A 33 0.05 -13.81 -14.70
C ARG A 33 0.90 -13.46 -15.91
N VAL A 34 2.08 -12.90 -15.68
CA VAL A 34 3.08 -12.62 -16.72
C VAL A 34 4.41 -13.27 -16.33
N GLU A 35 5.04 -13.94 -17.29
CA GLU A 35 6.40 -14.44 -17.16
C GLU A 35 7.30 -13.72 -18.15
N VAL A 36 8.45 -13.24 -17.67
CA VAL A 36 9.47 -12.59 -18.48
C VAL A 36 10.68 -13.51 -18.54
N GLN A 37 11.06 -13.90 -19.76
CA GLN A 37 12.27 -14.65 -20.06
C GLN A 37 13.02 -13.94 -21.19
N GLY A 38 14.19 -13.39 -20.89
CA GLY A 38 14.92 -12.55 -21.84
C GLY A 38 14.34 -11.14 -21.90
N GLN A 39 14.42 -10.49 -23.07
CA GLN A 39 13.94 -9.12 -23.27
C GLN A 39 12.53 -9.12 -23.89
N THR A 40 11.62 -8.32 -23.34
CA THR A 40 10.24 -8.20 -23.84
C THR A 40 9.62 -6.86 -23.45
N GLU A 41 8.40 -6.60 -23.90
CA GLU A 41 7.61 -5.43 -23.53
C GLU A 41 6.43 -5.83 -22.63
N LEU A 42 6.27 -5.11 -21.53
CA LEU A 42 5.08 -5.19 -20.68
C LEU A 42 4.11 -4.08 -21.07
N ALA A 43 2.91 -4.45 -21.52
CA ALA A 43 1.88 -3.52 -21.97
C ALA A 43 0.47 -3.95 -21.50
N PRO A 44 -0.50 -3.02 -21.49
CA PRO A 44 -1.91 -3.36 -21.35
C PRO A 44 -2.39 -4.25 -22.50
N GLN A 45 -3.32 -5.15 -22.22
CA GLN A 45 -3.91 -6.10 -23.17
C GLN A 45 -5.35 -5.73 -23.53
N ALA A 46 -6.04 -4.99 -22.67
CA ALA A 46 -7.44 -4.60 -22.84
C ALA A 46 -7.63 -3.08 -23.00
N GLY A 47 -6.55 -2.35 -23.26
CA GLY A 47 -6.54 -0.90 -23.53
C GLY A 47 -6.62 -0.01 -22.28
N GLY A 48 -6.56 -0.60 -21.08
CA GLY A 48 -6.56 0.12 -19.82
C GLY A 48 -5.15 0.41 -19.27
N MET A 49 -5.08 0.71 -17.99
CA MET A 49 -3.84 0.78 -17.21
C MET A 49 -3.59 -0.58 -16.56
N ARG A 50 -2.37 -1.11 -16.70
CA ARG A 50 -1.98 -2.41 -16.15
C ARG A 50 -0.86 -2.26 -15.13
N VAL A 51 -1.07 -2.79 -13.94
CA VAL A 51 -0.09 -2.87 -12.86
C VAL A 51 0.51 -4.28 -12.83
N PHE A 52 1.82 -4.37 -12.62
CA PHE A 52 2.58 -5.60 -12.50
C PHE A 52 3.32 -5.60 -11.17
N TRP A 53 3.03 -6.59 -10.32
CA TRP A 53 3.74 -6.82 -9.06
C TRP A 53 4.66 -8.02 -9.23
N ILE A 54 5.96 -7.80 -9.13
CA ILE A 54 6.96 -8.85 -9.27
C ILE A 54 6.92 -9.70 -8.00
N TYR A 55 6.55 -10.97 -8.12
CA TYR A 55 6.48 -11.89 -6.97
C TYR A 55 7.60 -12.94 -6.98
N ARG A 56 8.40 -13.00 -8.06
CA ARG A 56 9.53 -13.91 -8.16
C ARG A 56 10.54 -13.44 -9.18
N GLY A 57 11.82 -13.59 -8.85
CA GLY A 57 12.93 -13.41 -9.77
C GLY A 57 13.45 -11.98 -9.82
N ARG A 58 14.22 -11.68 -10.85
CA ARG A 58 14.91 -10.39 -11.02
C ARG A 58 15.12 -10.05 -12.48
N GLY A 59 15.25 -8.77 -12.75
CA GLY A 59 15.50 -8.26 -14.08
C GLY A 59 15.93 -6.82 -14.07
N GLU A 60 15.77 -6.19 -15.22
CA GLU A 60 15.97 -4.77 -15.41
C GLU A 60 14.82 -4.18 -16.23
N VAL A 61 14.51 -2.92 -15.99
CA VAL A 61 13.58 -2.11 -16.79
C VAL A 61 14.36 -0.99 -17.47
N PHE A 62 14.11 -0.76 -18.75
CA PHE A 62 14.72 0.35 -19.47
C PHE A 62 13.96 1.64 -19.15
N LEU A 63 14.66 2.63 -18.63
CA LEU A 63 14.10 3.95 -18.33
C LEU A 63 14.75 5.00 -19.23
N PRO A 64 13.97 5.78 -19.98
CA PRO A 64 14.51 6.83 -20.84
C PRO A 64 15.06 8.01 -20.01
N ALA A 65 15.92 8.81 -20.63
CA ALA A 65 16.24 10.14 -20.11
C ALA A 65 14.94 10.98 -20.02
N GLY A 66 14.79 11.74 -18.94
CA GLY A 66 13.55 12.46 -18.64
C GLY A 66 12.51 11.65 -17.86
N TYR A 67 12.75 10.37 -17.58
CA TYR A 67 11.88 9.60 -16.68
C TYR A 67 11.84 10.25 -15.28
N ARG A 68 10.64 10.47 -14.75
CA ARG A 68 10.41 11.10 -13.43
C ARG A 68 9.88 10.07 -12.43
N THR A 69 10.35 10.14 -11.19
CA THR A 69 9.92 9.25 -10.10
C THR A 69 9.88 9.97 -8.75
N GLN A 70 8.90 9.65 -7.90
CA GLN A 70 8.86 10.07 -6.49
C GLN A 70 9.54 9.01 -5.59
N GLU A 71 10.67 8.49 -6.04
CA GLU A 71 11.56 7.61 -5.27
C GLU A 71 12.72 8.44 -4.70
N GLY A 72 13.48 7.86 -3.76
CA GLY A 72 14.71 8.46 -3.21
C GLY A 72 14.58 8.94 -1.77
N ASP A 73 13.43 8.74 -1.14
CA ASP A 73 13.19 9.00 0.29
C ASP A 73 13.49 7.79 1.19
N GLY A 74 13.78 6.62 0.59
CA GLY A 74 14.43 5.48 1.24
C GLY A 74 15.95 5.53 1.08
N GLN A 75 16.50 4.61 0.28
CA GLN A 75 17.90 4.73 -0.16
C GLN A 75 18.06 5.84 -1.20
N PRO A 76 19.24 6.49 -1.30
CA PRO A 76 19.51 7.44 -2.37
C PRO A 76 19.35 6.80 -3.75
N LEU A 77 18.73 7.54 -4.67
CA LEU A 77 18.72 7.15 -6.09
C LEU A 77 20.14 7.15 -6.66
N PRO A 78 20.38 6.42 -7.76
CA PRO A 78 21.65 6.48 -8.49
C PRO A 78 22.01 7.93 -8.89
N ALA A 79 23.31 8.19 -9.05
CA ALA A 79 23.83 9.55 -9.29
C ALA A 79 23.34 10.21 -10.60
N ASP A 80 22.75 9.44 -11.50
CA ASP A 80 22.17 9.93 -12.74
C ASP A 80 20.72 10.42 -12.57
N TYR A 81 20.17 10.42 -11.36
CA TYR A 81 18.92 11.09 -11.01
C TYR A 81 19.22 12.46 -10.39
N ARG A 82 18.43 13.46 -10.78
CA ARG A 82 18.47 14.79 -10.17
C ARG A 82 17.10 15.12 -9.60
N PRO A 83 16.99 15.49 -8.31
CA PRO A 83 15.76 16.03 -7.78
C PRO A 83 15.28 17.23 -8.58
N ASP A 84 13.98 17.31 -8.82
CA ASP A 84 13.37 18.45 -9.50
C ASP A 84 13.42 19.69 -8.59
N PRO A 85 13.48 20.91 -9.15
CA PRO A 85 13.41 22.13 -8.35
C PRO A 85 12.15 22.17 -7.49
N LEU A 86 12.30 22.66 -6.26
CA LEU A 86 11.17 22.81 -5.35
C LEU A 86 10.20 23.89 -5.87
N ASP A 87 8.92 23.52 -5.97
CA ASP A 87 7.86 24.45 -6.32
C ASP A 87 7.76 25.59 -5.28
N PRO A 88 7.72 26.87 -5.67
CA PRO A 88 7.71 27.99 -4.72
C PRO A 88 6.50 28.02 -3.79
N ASP A 89 5.32 27.64 -4.28
CA ASP A 89 4.10 27.61 -3.47
C ASP A 89 4.20 26.49 -2.44
N PHE A 90 4.67 25.31 -2.87
CA PHE A 90 4.93 24.20 -1.96
C PHE A 90 6.00 24.54 -0.91
N ALA A 91 7.09 25.20 -1.30
CA ALA A 91 8.14 25.67 -0.38
C ALA A 91 7.57 26.62 0.68
N GLN A 92 6.64 27.50 0.28
CA GLN A 92 5.98 28.42 1.21
C GLN A 92 5.10 27.67 2.22
N LEU A 93 4.37 26.63 1.79
CA LEU A 93 3.61 25.77 2.70
C LEU A 93 4.52 25.12 3.74
N LEU A 94 5.63 24.51 3.29
CA LEU A 94 6.58 23.86 4.18
C LEU A 94 7.21 24.83 5.19
N ARG A 95 7.56 26.05 4.78
CA ARG A 95 8.06 27.10 5.69
C ARG A 95 7.04 27.50 6.74
N THR A 96 5.78 27.69 6.34
CA THR A 96 4.69 28.02 7.27
C THR A 96 4.52 26.89 8.28
N ILE A 97 4.48 25.63 7.83
CA ILE A 97 4.35 24.45 8.71
C ILE A 97 5.55 24.32 9.65
N GLN A 98 6.78 24.50 9.15
CA GLN A 98 8.00 24.42 9.95
C GLN A 98 8.02 25.50 11.05
N THR A 99 7.57 26.71 10.73
CA THR A 99 7.52 27.84 11.67
C THR A 99 6.47 27.60 12.76
N GLY A 100 5.30 27.09 12.39
CA GLY A 100 4.21 26.78 13.32
C GLY A 100 4.22 25.36 13.87
N LEU A 101 5.30 24.60 13.71
CA LEU A 101 5.39 23.20 14.12
C LEU A 101 5.08 22.99 15.62
N THR A 102 5.36 23.99 16.46
CA THR A 102 5.06 23.96 17.89
C THR A 102 3.56 24.03 18.21
N ALA A 103 2.74 24.57 17.30
CA ALA A 103 1.28 24.63 17.40
C ALA A 103 0.58 23.39 16.80
N VAL A 104 1.33 22.48 16.16
CA VAL A 104 0.79 21.21 15.65
C VAL A 104 0.46 20.29 16.82
N ARG A 105 -0.76 19.75 16.82
CA ARG A 105 -1.25 18.88 17.88
C ARG A 105 -0.41 17.61 17.99
N PRO A 106 -0.24 17.04 19.20
CA PRO A 106 0.58 15.84 19.41
C PRO A 106 0.25 14.68 18.47
N ALA A 107 -1.04 14.40 18.25
CA ALA A 107 -1.50 13.31 17.37
C ALA A 107 -1.15 13.52 15.88
N ALA A 108 -1.04 14.77 15.42
CA ALA A 108 -0.67 15.12 14.05
C ALA A 108 0.84 15.27 13.86
N ARG A 109 1.62 15.36 14.94
CA ARG A 109 3.04 15.75 14.88
C ARG A 109 3.91 14.74 14.13
N ILE A 110 3.68 13.44 14.32
CA ILE A 110 4.46 12.38 13.67
C ILE A 110 4.34 12.45 12.14
N PRO A 111 3.14 12.41 11.52
CA PRO A 111 3.02 12.52 10.07
C PRO A 111 3.52 13.88 9.55
N VAL A 112 3.28 14.98 10.26
CA VAL A 112 3.78 16.31 9.84
C VAL A 112 5.31 16.39 9.85
N GLN A 113 5.96 15.85 10.88
CA GLN A 113 7.42 15.79 10.93
C GLN A 113 7.98 14.94 9.79
N ALA A 114 7.39 13.78 9.51
CA ALA A 114 7.80 12.92 8.40
C ALA A 114 7.69 13.60 7.02
N ILE A 115 6.72 14.50 6.84
CA ILE A 115 6.63 15.35 5.64
C ILE A 115 7.81 16.33 5.59
N LEU A 116 8.07 17.05 6.68
CA LEU A 116 9.16 18.03 6.76
C LEU A 116 10.54 17.37 6.60
N ASP A 117 10.73 16.14 7.08
CA ASP A 117 12.01 15.42 7.00
C ASP A 117 12.41 15.12 5.54
N ARG A 118 11.47 15.13 4.59
CA ARG A 118 11.74 15.00 3.15
C ARG A 118 12.22 16.28 2.50
N TRP A 119 12.07 17.43 3.17
CA TRP A 119 12.58 18.72 2.73
C TRP A 119 14.05 18.89 3.13
N LYS A 120 14.96 18.64 2.19
CA LYS A 120 16.41 18.63 2.45
C LYS A 120 17.03 19.99 2.15
N LYS A 121 17.72 20.54 3.16
CA LYS A 121 18.51 21.79 3.08
C LYS A 121 17.72 22.98 2.51
N GLU A 122 16.40 22.97 2.69
CA GLU A 122 15.47 23.99 2.21
C GLU A 122 15.40 24.21 0.67
N GLU A 123 16.13 23.42 -0.12
CA GLU A 123 16.24 23.60 -1.58
C GLU A 123 15.54 22.49 -2.37
N VAL A 124 15.41 21.29 -1.79
CA VAL A 124 14.96 20.10 -2.50
C VAL A 124 13.97 19.31 -1.65
N PHE A 125 12.95 18.77 -2.30
CA PHE A 125 12.00 17.82 -1.71
C PHE A 125 12.02 16.53 -2.51
N VAL A 126 12.15 15.38 -1.84
CA VAL A 126 12.25 14.06 -2.48
C VAL A 126 11.25 13.10 -1.86
N GLY A 127 10.57 12.34 -2.70
CA GLY A 127 9.66 11.28 -2.29
C GLY A 127 8.19 11.67 -2.31
N ASP A 128 7.35 10.67 -2.06
CA ASP A 128 5.90 10.81 -1.96
C ASP A 128 5.50 10.99 -0.49
N ILE A 129 4.50 11.86 -0.25
CA ILE A 129 3.91 12.10 1.09
C ILE A 129 2.44 11.69 1.21
N GLY A 130 1.88 11.03 0.19
CA GLY A 130 0.50 10.57 0.25
C GLY A 130 0.21 9.68 1.47
N GLY A 131 1.21 8.89 1.91
CA GLY A 131 1.09 8.03 3.09
C GLY A 131 1.00 8.83 4.40
N GLU A 132 1.78 9.90 4.53
CA GLU A 132 1.74 10.80 5.68
C GLU A 132 0.45 11.63 5.70
N LEU A 133 0.00 12.11 4.55
CA LEU A 133 -1.30 12.79 4.42
C LEU A 133 -2.47 11.86 4.75
N TRP A 134 -2.41 10.59 4.35
CA TRP A 134 -3.37 9.58 4.74
C TRP A 134 -3.38 9.36 6.27
N LYS A 135 -2.21 9.27 6.90
CA LYS A 135 -2.09 9.17 8.37
C LYS A 135 -2.66 10.42 9.06
N LEU A 136 -2.43 11.60 8.48
CA LEU A 136 -2.93 12.86 9.01
C LEU A 136 -4.48 12.94 8.98
N GLU A 137 -5.13 12.40 7.95
CA GLU A 137 -6.60 12.30 7.88
C GLU A 137 -7.21 11.37 8.94
N HIS A 138 -6.43 10.47 9.56
CA HIS A 138 -6.89 9.68 10.70
C HIS A 138 -6.95 10.50 12.00
N VAL A 139 -6.32 11.69 12.03
CA VAL A 139 -6.28 12.56 13.20
C VAL A 139 -7.45 13.54 13.17
N PRO A 140 -8.24 13.66 14.25
CA PRO A 140 -9.33 14.63 14.34
C PRO A 140 -8.84 16.07 14.11
N ARG A 141 -9.58 16.82 13.29
CA ARG A 141 -9.30 18.23 13.02
C ARG A 141 -9.69 19.15 14.19
N PRO A 142 -9.12 20.37 14.26
CA PRO A 142 -7.97 20.84 13.47
C PRO A 142 -6.69 20.11 13.85
N TRP A 143 -5.69 20.09 12.96
CA TRP A 143 -4.38 19.48 13.21
C TRP A 143 -3.39 20.45 13.87
N SER A 144 -3.62 21.75 13.73
CA SER A 144 -2.85 22.83 14.36
C SER A 144 -3.77 23.81 15.10
N GLU A 145 -3.27 24.39 16.18
CA GLU A 145 -3.94 25.50 16.87
C GLU A 145 -3.67 26.86 16.20
N ASP A 146 -2.60 26.96 15.41
CA ASP A 146 -2.30 28.12 14.57
C ASP A 146 -3.07 28.02 13.23
N PRO A 147 -3.95 28.99 12.89
CA PRO A 147 -4.72 28.99 11.65
C PRO A 147 -3.86 28.98 10.39
N ALA A 148 -2.73 29.69 10.36
CA ALA A 148 -1.87 29.73 9.18
C ALA A 148 -1.25 28.36 8.89
N THR A 149 -0.77 27.68 9.93
CA THR A 149 -0.26 26.31 9.85
C THR A 149 -1.36 25.32 9.47
N GLN A 150 -2.58 25.46 10.01
CA GLN A 150 -3.71 24.61 9.62
C GLN A 150 -4.01 24.74 8.12
N THR A 151 -4.13 25.97 7.61
CA THR A 151 -4.33 26.22 6.18
C THR A 151 -3.17 25.69 5.33
N ALA A 152 -1.93 25.81 5.81
CA ALA A 152 -0.78 25.29 5.08
C ALA A 152 -0.78 23.76 4.99
N LEU A 153 -1.17 23.06 6.07
CA LEU A 153 -1.34 21.60 6.09
C LEU A 153 -2.44 21.16 5.11
N GLU A 154 -3.57 21.86 5.07
CA GLU A 154 -4.64 21.60 4.10
C GLU A 154 -4.18 21.85 2.66
N GLY A 155 -3.34 22.88 2.45
CA GLY A 155 -2.75 23.19 1.16
C GLY A 155 -1.88 22.07 0.56
N LEU A 156 -1.25 21.23 1.39
CA LEU A 156 -0.41 20.12 0.92
C LEU A 156 -1.21 19.14 0.03
N PHE A 157 -2.49 18.92 0.32
CA PHE A 157 -3.34 18.00 -0.46
C PHE A 157 -3.59 18.48 -1.90
N GLY A 158 -3.44 19.78 -2.16
CA GLY A 158 -3.55 20.33 -3.51
C GLY A 158 -2.31 20.10 -4.38
N LEU A 159 -1.14 19.87 -3.77
CA LEU A 159 0.16 19.90 -4.46
C LEU A 159 0.95 18.59 -4.36
N TYR A 160 0.67 17.71 -3.39
CA TYR A 160 1.54 16.57 -3.07
C TYR A 160 1.81 15.61 -4.25
N ARG A 161 0.89 15.50 -5.22
CA ARG A 161 1.04 14.62 -6.39
C ARG A 161 1.99 15.17 -7.46
N SER A 162 2.32 16.46 -7.42
CA SER A 162 3.17 17.13 -8.42
C SER A 162 4.58 17.44 -7.90
N VAL A 163 4.89 17.14 -6.65
CA VAL A 163 6.16 17.46 -5.98
C VAL A 163 6.95 16.19 -5.61
N GLY A 164 8.20 16.35 -5.18
CA GLY A 164 9.02 15.22 -4.70
C GLY A 164 9.61 14.34 -5.78
N TYR A 165 9.57 14.77 -7.04
CA TYR A 165 10.10 14.03 -8.16
C TYR A 165 11.62 14.19 -8.30
N SER A 166 12.26 13.14 -8.78
CA SER A 166 13.60 13.17 -9.36
C SER A 166 13.54 12.74 -10.82
N THR A 167 14.26 13.45 -11.67
CA THR A 167 14.37 13.20 -13.12
C THR A 167 15.66 12.45 -13.46
N LYS A 168 15.53 11.34 -14.18
CA LYS A 168 16.65 10.58 -14.74
C LYS A 168 17.32 11.34 -15.87
N GLN A 169 18.63 11.50 -15.82
CA GLN A 169 19.39 12.32 -16.76
C GLN A 169 19.84 11.56 -18.02
N SER A 170 20.06 10.25 -17.91
CA SER A 170 20.49 9.38 -19.01
C SER A 170 19.61 8.16 -19.13
N ALA A 171 19.32 7.72 -20.36
CA ALA A 171 18.57 6.48 -20.57
C ALA A 171 19.42 5.26 -20.18
N GLY A 172 18.79 4.24 -19.59
CA GLY A 172 19.52 3.06 -19.14
C GLY A 172 18.65 1.97 -18.55
N TRP A 173 19.26 0.82 -18.35
CA TRP A 173 18.66 -0.33 -17.67
C TRP A 173 18.81 -0.18 -16.15
N GLU A 174 17.70 -0.34 -15.44
CA GLU A 174 17.64 -0.21 -13.99
C GLU A 174 17.20 -1.52 -13.35
N PRO A 175 17.83 -1.96 -12.25
CA PRO A 175 17.50 -3.23 -11.62
C PRO A 175 16.09 -3.20 -11.02
N ILE A 176 15.38 -4.31 -11.20
CA ILE A 176 14.09 -4.61 -10.58
C ILE A 176 14.14 -6.01 -9.96
N LEU A 177 13.46 -6.20 -8.85
CA LEU A 177 13.36 -7.46 -8.15
C LEU A 177 11.95 -7.68 -7.58
N GLU A 178 11.77 -8.83 -6.94
CA GLU A 178 10.59 -9.12 -6.16
C GLU A 178 10.17 -7.99 -5.21
N GLY A 179 8.87 -7.74 -5.14
CA GLY A 179 8.25 -6.65 -4.40
C GLY A 179 8.20 -5.32 -5.16
N ASP A 180 9.06 -5.11 -6.17
CA ASP A 180 8.98 -3.92 -7.01
C ASP A 180 7.71 -3.94 -7.88
N GLN A 181 7.22 -2.75 -8.20
CA GLN A 181 6.01 -2.56 -8.99
C GLN A 181 6.30 -1.83 -10.29
N LEU A 182 5.69 -2.31 -11.37
CA LEU A 182 5.71 -1.68 -12.70
C LEU A 182 4.28 -1.32 -13.12
N ILE A 183 4.11 -0.22 -13.86
CA ILE A 183 2.81 0.23 -14.36
C ILE A 183 2.94 0.66 -15.81
N ALA A 184 2.08 0.12 -16.67
CA ALA A 184 1.92 0.58 -18.03
C ALA A 184 0.56 1.26 -18.20
N ASP A 185 0.58 2.54 -18.58
CA ASP A 185 -0.62 3.29 -18.96
C ASP A 185 -1.17 2.79 -20.31
N ALA A 186 -2.41 3.15 -20.62
CA ALA A 186 -3.04 2.81 -21.88
C ALA A 186 -2.20 3.29 -23.07
N GLY A 187 -1.87 2.36 -23.98
CA GLY A 187 -1.06 2.64 -25.16
C GLY A 187 0.43 2.90 -24.88
N GLN A 188 0.90 2.67 -23.65
CA GLN A 188 2.31 2.69 -23.29
C GLN A 188 2.82 1.26 -23.03
N SER A 189 4.12 1.05 -23.21
CA SER A 189 4.78 -0.21 -22.84
C SER A 189 6.06 0.06 -22.05
N LEU A 190 6.46 -0.91 -21.25
CA LEU A 190 7.73 -0.92 -20.54
C LEU A 190 8.64 -1.98 -21.13
N LEU A 191 9.78 -1.56 -21.65
CA LEU A 191 10.81 -2.48 -22.11
C LEU A 191 11.55 -3.06 -20.89
N VAL A 192 11.51 -4.38 -20.75
CA VAL A 192 12.11 -5.11 -19.63
C VAL A 192 13.01 -6.23 -20.12
N ARG A 193 13.94 -6.68 -19.27
CA ARG A 193 14.72 -7.89 -19.52
C ARG A 193 15.01 -8.66 -18.24
N GLY A 194 15.27 -9.96 -18.35
CA GLY A 194 15.71 -10.81 -17.24
C GLY A 194 14.90 -12.09 -17.12
N GLN A 195 14.70 -12.53 -15.87
CA GLN A 195 13.94 -13.73 -15.53
C GLN A 195 13.12 -13.46 -14.27
N PHE A 196 11.85 -13.12 -14.46
CA PHE A 196 10.94 -12.81 -13.37
C PHE A 196 9.49 -13.08 -13.74
N ALA A 197 8.63 -13.16 -12.73
CA ALA A 197 7.20 -13.36 -12.89
C ALA A 197 6.42 -12.30 -12.12
N CYS A 198 5.31 -11.87 -12.72
CA CYS A 198 4.43 -10.86 -12.17
C CYS A 198 3.01 -11.39 -12.00
N LEU A 199 2.40 -11.03 -10.88
CA LEU A 199 0.95 -10.89 -10.82
C LEU A 199 0.62 -9.58 -11.52
N SER A 200 -0.40 -9.56 -12.37
CA SER A 200 -0.81 -8.33 -13.03
C SER A 200 -2.31 -8.13 -13.00
N MET A 201 -2.72 -6.87 -12.87
CA MET A 201 -4.12 -6.49 -12.92
C MET A 201 -4.26 -5.28 -13.84
N GLU A 202 -5.20 -5.36 -14.76
CA GLU A 202 -5.53 -4.27 -15.68
C GLU A 202 -6.93 -3.75 -15.42
N HIS A 203 -7.07 -2.42 -15.37
CA HIS A 203 -8.35 -1.74 -15.27
C HIS A 203 -8.74 -1.16 -16.64
N THR A 204 -9.71 -1.78 -17.30
CA THR A 204 -10.07 -1.50 -18.70
C THR A 204 -10.59 -0.08 -18.94
N ALA A 205 -11.24 0.51 -17.93
CA ALA A 205 -11.80 1.87 -18.01
C ALA A 205 -10.90 2.99 -17.42
N ARG A 206 -9.70 2.68 -16.92
CA ARG A 206 -8.79 3.67 -16.32
C ARG A 206 -7.50 3.68 -17.14
N PRO A 207 -7.22 4.73 -17.93
CA PRO A 207 -6.11 4.70 -18.88
C PRO A 207 -4.77 5.20 -18.31
N ARG A 208 -4.76 5.81 -17.11
CA ARG A 208 -3.58 6.52 -16.58
C ARG A 208 -3.34 6.25 -15.10
N SER A 209 -2.07 6.11 -14.75
CA SER A 209 -1.54 6.08 -13.40
C SER A 209 -1.35 7.50 -12.87
N HIS A 210 -1.40 7.64 -11.54
CA HIS A 210 -1.03 8.86 -10.83
C HIS A 210 0.32 8.75 -10.12
N VAL A 211 1.00 7.60 -10.23
CA VAL A 211 2.37 7.39 -9.74
C VAL A 211 3.31 7.02 -10.88
N SER A 212 4.62 7.12 -10.64
CA SER A 212 5.63 6.76 -11.63
C SER A 212 5.53 5.30 -12.07
N ALA A 213 5.87 5.03 -13.34
CA ALA A 213 5.72 3.72 -13.96
C ALA A 213 6.57 2.60 -13.34
N VAL A 214 7.53 2.95 -12.49
CA VAL A 214 8.43 2.01 -11.80
C VAL A 214 8.57 2.48 -10.36
N ARG A 215 8.37 1.57 -9.42
CA ARG A 215 8.40 1.82 -7.98
C ARG A 215 9.21 0.71 -7.32
N ARG A 216 10.49 1.01 -7.05
CA ARG A 216 11.46 0.07 -6.48
C ARG A 216 11.51 0.24 -4.99
N LEU A 217 11.20 -0.81 -4.24
CA LEU A 217 11.01 -0.72 -2.80
C LEU A 217 12.23 -0.16 -2.09
N ARG A 218 13.45 -0.46 -2.56
CA ARG A 218 14.69 0.03 -1.95
C ARG A 218 14.79 1.57 -1.84
N TYR A 219 14.17 2.29 -2.77
CA TYR A 219 14.24 3.75 -2.84
C TYR A 219 13.04 4.42 -2.18
N LEU A 220 12.08 3.66 -1.66
CA LEU A 220 10.92 4.18 -0.96
C LEU A 220 11.20 4.25 0.53
N ALA A 221 10.70 5.30 1.18
CA ALA A 221 10.75 5.44 2.62
C ALA A 221 10.18 4.20 3.33
N ASP A 222 10.86 3.79 4.40
CA ASP A 222 10.32 2.80 5.31
C ASP A 222 9.38 3.49 6.31
N THR A 223 8.10 3.19 6.20
CA THR A 223 7.03 3.85 6.96
C THR A 223 6.57 3.04 8.17
N ALA A 224 7.26 1.93 8.46
CA ALA A 224 7.01 1.14 9.65
C ALA A 224 7.32 1.99 10.89
N GLY A 225 6.32 2.24 11.73
CA GLY A 225 6.47 2.97 12.99
C GLY A 225 7.14 2.12 14.05
N GLY A 226 8.36 1.64 13.77
CA GLY A 226 9.02 0.51 14.42
C GLY A 226 8.96 0.51 15.95
N CYS A 227 8.24 -0.48 16.49
CA CYS A 227 8.28 -0.89 17.91
C CYS A 227 8.50 -2.41 18.05
N ASN A 228 9.21 -3.04 17.10
CA ASN A 228 9.61 -4.44 17.23
C ASN A 228 11.07 -4.63 16.77
N PRO A 229 12.06 -4.54 17.69
CA PRO A 229 13.48 -4.64 17.34
C PRO A 229 13.89 -6.05 16.88
N ASP A 230 13.09 -7.08 17.18
CA ASP A 230 13.40 -8.47 16.85
C ASP A 230 13.02 -8.84 15.41
N PHE A 231 12.19 -8.02 14.77
CA PHE A 231 11.68 -8.25 13.40
C PHE A 231 11.91 -6.99 12.58
N ASP A 232 12.86 -7.04 11.64
CA ASP A 232 13.20 -5.94 10.74
C ASP A 232 11.93 -5.27 10.21
N PRO A 233 11.54 -4.08 10.74
CA PRO A 233 10.29 -3.46 10.38
C PRO A 233 10.43 -2.99 8.94
N PHE A 234 9.49 -3.42 8.09
CA PHE A 234 9.51 -3.11 6.68
C PHE A 234 8.09 -2.77 6.28
N ARG A 235 7.83 -1.52 5.89
CA ARG A 235 6.56 -1.09 5.29
C ARG A 235 6.79 -0.02 4.25
N ARG A 236 6.62 -0.35 2.97
CA ARG A 236 6.86 0.58 1.85
C ARG A 236 5.65 0.64 0.95
N LEU A 237 5.39 1.82 0.38
CA LEU A 237 4.18 2.13 -0.38
C LEU A 237 4.53 2.32 -1.87
N PRO A 238 4.66 1.24 -2.67
CA PRO A 238 4.84 1.39 -4.11
C PRO A 238 3.63 2.04 -4.77
N LEU A 239 2.42 1.85 -4.24
CA LEU A 239 1.20 2.49 -4.75
C LEU A 239 0.36 3.05 -3.61
N THR A 240 0.66 4.28 -3.25
CA THR A 240 0.01 5.05 -2.18
C THR A 240 -1.42 5.43 -2.54
N TRP A 241 -2.33 5.45 -1.56
CA TRP A 241 -3.68 5.94 -1.79
C TRP A 241 -3.66 7.46 -1.90
N TYR A 242 -4.19 7.97 -3.01
CA TYR A 242 -4.18 9.39 -3.32
C TYR A 242 -5.59 9.94 -3.23
N MET A 243 -5.81 10.79 -2.23
CA MET A 243 -7.05 11.52 -2.05
C MET A 243 -7.22 12.61 -3.11
N THR A 244 -8.47 12.86 -3.50
CA THR A 244 -8.82 13.95 -4.42
C THR A 244 -8.75 15.32 -3.72
N ALA A 245 -9.34 15.46 -2.53
CA ALA A 245 -9.29 16.64 -1.65
C ALA A 245 -9.41 16.28 -0.15
N PRO A 246 -8.93 17.14 0.79
CA PRO A 246 -9.02 16.90 2.23
C PRO A 246 -10.44 16.56 2.72
N GLY A 247 -10.59 15.42 3.41
CA GLY A 247 -11.88 14.97 3.94
C GLY A 247 -12.80 14.28 2.93
N ASP A 248 -12.34 14.07 1.69
CA ASP A 248 -13.10 13.31 0.70
C ASP A 248 -13.32 11.87 1.14
N ALA A 249 -14.46 11.33 0.71
CA ALA A 249 -14.87 9.97 0.99
C ALA A 249 -14.98 9.09 -0.27
N ASP A 250 -14.33 9.54 -1.35
CA ASP A 250 -14.29 8.82 -2.61
C ASP A 250 -13.30 7.63 -2.56
N ASP A 251 -13.16 6.97 -3.71
CA ASP A 251 -12.26 5.83 -3.86
C ASP A 251 -10.80 6.24 -4.08
N GLY A 252 -10.48 7.54 -4.02
CA GLY A 252 -9.22 8.10 -4.45
C GLY A 252 -9.02 8.03 -5.97
N VAL A 253 -7.86 8.50 -6.42
CA VAL A 253 -7.54 8.52 -7.86
C VAL A 253 -6.86 7.24 -8.36
N ASN A 254 -6.20 6.50 -7.47
CA ASN A 254 -5.65 5.20 -7.77
C ASN A 254 -6.75 4.15 -7.57
N TRP A 255 -6.98 3.30 -8.58
CA TRP A 255 -8.03 2.27 -8.53
C TRP A 255 -7.59 0.97 -7.82
N VAL A 256 -6.29 0.84 -7.58
CA VAL A 256 -5.69 -0.19 -6.75
C VAL A 256 -4.60 0.45 -5.92
N ASN A 257 -4.35 -0.11 -4.75
CA ASN A 257 -3.23 0.27 -3.90
C ASN A 257 -2.40 -0.94 -3.54
N SER A 258 -1.16 -0.67 -3.13
CA SER A 258 -0.17 -1.68 -2.81
C SER A 258 0.75 -1.13 -1.74
N HIS A 259 0.86 -1.88 -0.64
CA HIS A 259 1.96 -1.72 0.29
C HIS A 259 2.64 -3.05 0.55
N VAL A 260 3.96 -3.01 0.63
CA VAL A 260 4.77 -4.20 0.90
C VAL A 260 5.22 -4.11 2.35
N VAL A 261 4.86 -5.13 3.13
CA VAL A 261 5.00 -5.13 4.58
C VAL A 261 5.53 -6.47 5.09
N ASN A 262 6.43 -6.41 6.06
CA ASN A 262 6.78 -7.53 6.91
C ASN A 262 5.89 -7.48 8.16
N ILE A 263 5.02 -8.48 8.33
CA ILE A 263 4.02 -8.51 9.41
C ILE A 263 4.48 -9.52 10.46
N PRO A 264 5.13 -9.09 11.57
CA PRO A 264 5.44 -9.99 12.66
C PRO A 264 4.20 -10.23 13.54
N THR A 265 4.07 -11.45 14.07
CA THR A 265 2.98 -11.86 14.95
C THR A 265 2.70 -10.87 16.09
N GLU A 266 3.76 -10.31 16.69
CA GLU A 266 3.71 -9.43 17.86
C GLU A 266 2.99 -8.11 17.59
N THR A 267 3.13 -7.55 16.38
CA THR A 267 2.55 -6.24 16.03
C THR A 267 1.45 -6.35 14.99
N SER A 268 1.00 -7.56 14.67
CA SER A 268 -0.07 -7.80 13.72
C SER A 268 -1.44 -7.69 14.40
N PRO A 269 -2.30 -6.73 14.02
CA PRO A 269 -3.66 -6.66 14.52
C PRO A 269 -4.63 -7.54 13.73
N SER A 270 -5.65 -8.05 14.40
CA SER A 270 -6.83 -8.60 13.73
C SER A 270 -7.73 -7.46 13.30
N HIS A 271 -8.14 -7.43 12.03
CA HIS A 271 -8.99 -6.37 11.50
C HIS A 271 -9.95 -6.85 10.41
N PHE A 272 -10.87 -6.00 10.00
CA PHE A 272 -11.71 -6.21 8.81
C PHE A 272 -11.99 -4.90 8.07
N HIS A 273 -12.35 -5.04 6.80
CA HIS A 273 -12.98 -3.96 6.03
C HIS A 273 -14.49 -4.18 5.99
N PRO A 274 -15.31 -3.13 6.13
CA PRO A 274 -16.75 -3.25 6.26
C PRO A 274 -17.39 -3.78 4.97
N SER A 275 -18.45 -4.58 5.10
CA SER A 275 -19.26 -5.05 3.96
C SER A 275 -20.27 -4.01 3.46
N ARG A 276 -20.19 -2.77 3.98
CA ARG A 276 -20.99 -1.62 3.58
C ARG A 276 -20.08 -0.40 3.46
N PRO A 277 -20.32 0.52 2.50
CA PRO A 277 -19.54 1.74 2.41
C PRO A 277 -19.79 2.62 3.66
N VAL A 278 -18.72 2.98 4.38
CA VAL A 278 -18.82 3.79 5.60
C VAL A 278 -18.93 5.28 5.29
N ARG A 279 -18.17 5.76 4.30
CA ARG A 279 -18.22 7.17 3.86
C ARG A 279 -18.58 7.35 2.38
N GLY A 280 -18.86 6.26 1.66
CA GLY A 280 -19.12 6.27 0.21
C GLY A 280 -18.11 5.43 -0.57
N GLY A 281 -18.22 5.50 -1.90
CA GLY A 281 -17.38 4.71 -2.81
C GLY A 281 -17.67 3.21 -2.77
N GLN A 282 -16.75 2.41 -3.31
CA GLN A 282 -16.89 0.95 -3.40
C GLN A 282 -16.45 0.23 -2.12
N LEU A 283 -16.89 -1.01 -1.94
CA LEU A 283 -16.37 -1.84 -0.85
C LEU A 283 -14.88 -2.11 -1.05
N GLN A 284 -14.12 -2.08 0.04
CA GLN A 284 -12.70 -2.37 0.03
C GLN A 284 -12.48 -3.87 0.13
N THR A 285 -11.95 -4.45 -0.93
CA THR A 285 -11.38 -5.81 -0.93
C THR A 285 -9.91 -5.71 -0.60
N GLU A 286 -9.42 -6.62 0.23
CA GLU A 286 -7.98 -6.80 0.48
C GLU A 286 -7.51 -8.12 -0.16
N MET A 287 -6.29 -8.13 -0.66
CA MET A 287 -5.65 -9.31 -1.24
C MET A 287 -4.20 -9.38 -0.79
N TYR A 288 -3.71 -10.58 -0.52
CA TYR A 288 -2.31 -10.81 -0.16
C TYR A 288 -1.58 -11.49 -1.31
N LEU A 289 -0.49 -10.89 -1.77
CA LEU A 289 0.51 -11.54 -2.60
C LEU A 289 1.75 -11.78 -1.74
N VAL A 290 1.94 -13.01 -1.29
CA VAL A 290 3.02 -13.38 -0.37
C VAL A 290 4.34 -13.39 -1.13
N LEU A 291 5.35 -12.77 -0.53
CA LEU A 291 6.70 -12.59 -1.10
C LEU A 291 7.73 -13.38 -0.28
N ASP A 292 8.88 -13.65 -0.88
CA ASP A 292 10.04 -14.24 -0.25
C ASP A 292 10.80 -13.20 0.59
N PRO A 293 10.83 -13.33 1.93
CA PRO A 293 11.58 -12.42 2.79
C PRO A 293 13.09 -12.41 2.51
N ALA A 294 13.63 -13.48 1.90
CA ALA A 294 15.04 -13.55 1.51
C ALA A 294 15.42 -12.49 0.46
N SER A 295 14.46 -12.04 -0.37
CA SER A 295 14.66 -11.00 -1.38
C SER A 295 15.11 -9.66 -0.77
N TYR A 296 14.76 -9.41 0.50
CA TYR A 296 15.17 -8.23 1.27
C TYR A 296 16.03 -8.55 2.49
N ARG A 297 16.48 -9.81 2.64
CA ARG A 297 17.26 -10.30 3.79
C ARG A 297 16.57 -10.04 5.13
N LEU A 298 15.24 -10.13 5.16
CA LEU A 298 14.47 -9.91 6.39
C LEU A 298 14.69 -11.08 7.34
N ASN A 299 14.92 -10.78 8.62
CA ASN A 299 14.99 -11.82 9.63
C ASN A 299 13.60 -12.38 9.96
N THR A 300 13.32 -13.61 9.50
CA THR A 300 12.06 -14.32 9.83
C THR A 300 12.17 -15.20 11.07
N SER A 301 13.37 -15.37 11.63
CA SER A 301 13.64 -16.31 12.73
C SER A 301 13.15 -17.75 12.46
N GLY A 302 13.01 -18.14 11.18
CA GLY A 302 12.48 -19.45 10.79
C GLY A 302 10.99 -19.65 11.08
N ARG A 303 10.25 -18.59 11.43
CA ARG A 303 8.81 -18.68 11.71
C ARG A 303 8.03 -18.99 10.43
N GLN A 304 6.92 -19.72 10.60
CA GLN A 304 6.01 -20.06 9.52
C GLN A 304 4.98 -18.95 9.34
N ALA A 305 4.75 -18.56 8.09
CA ALA A 305 3.78 -17.54 7.74
C ALA A 305 2.36 -18.12 7.74
N PHE A 306 1.39 -17.40 8.33
CA PHE A 306 -0.01 -17.80 8.35
C PHE A 306 -0.96 -16.64 8.05
N LEU A 307 -2.15 -16.99 7.56
CA LEU A 307 -3.33 -16.13 7.59
C LEU A 307 -4.37 -16.75 8.54
N ILE A 308 -4.87 -15.95 9.47
CA ILE A 308 -6.04 -16.28 10.27
C ILE A 308 -7.24 -15.54 9.70
N VAL A 309 -8.36 -16.23 9.55
CA VAL A 309 -9.60 -15.71 8.98
C VAL A 309 -10.76 -15.95 9.94
N PHE A 310 -11.57 -14.92 10.14
CA PHE A 310 -12.84 -14.93 10.86
C PHE A 310 -13.96 -14.71 9.83
N PRO A 311 -14.53 -15.79 9.26
CA PRO A 311 -15.47 -15.68 8.14
C PRO A 311 -16.85 -15.13 8.56
N ASP A 312 -17.18 -15.21 9.85
CA ASP A 312 -18.40 -14.64 10.42
C ASP A 312 -18.05 -13.79 11.65
N LEU A 313 -18.12 -12.47 11.49
CA LEU A 313 -17.87 -11.51 12.56
C LEU A 313 -18.88 -11.60 13.71
N ARG A 314 -20.03 -12.28 13.53
CA ARG A 314 -20.99 -12.57 14.61
C ARG A 314 -20.58 -13.78 15.45
N ALA A 315 -19.59 -14.54 15.01
CA ALA A 315 -19.16 -15.80 15.63
C ALA A 315 -17.63 -15.89 15.70
N LEU A 316 -16.98 -14.92 16.36
CA LEU A 316 -15.51 -14.81 16.46
C LEU A 316 -14.79 -16.01 17.13
N ALA A 317 -15.53 -16.92 17.77
CA ALA A 317 -15.01 -18.20 18.24
C ALA A 317 -14.67 -19.17 17.08
N ARG A 318 -15.17 -18.92 15.87
CA ARG A 318 -14.91 -19.70 14.67
C ARG A 318 -13.88 -18.96 13.81
N TYR A 319 -12.77 -19.63 13.56
CA TYR A 319 -11.72 -19.12 12.69
C TYR A 319 -11.13 -20.25 11.84
N GLU A 320 -10.48 -19.84 10.75
CA GLU A 320 -9.72 -20.70 9.86
C GLU A 320 -8.28 -20.22 9.86
N GLN A 321 -7.33 -21.14 9.73
CA GLN A 321 -5.91 -20.81 9.64
C GLN A 321 -5.32 -21.46 8.40
N TYR A 322 -4.60 -20.65 7.63
CA TYR A 322 -4.01 -21.04 6.36
C TYR A 322 -2.51 -20.83 6.40
N LEU A 323 -1.74 -21.85 6.04
CA LEU A 323 -0.30 -21.72 5.83
C LEU A 323 -0.05 -20.89 4.56
N LEU A 324 0.91 -19.97 4.65
CA LEU A 324 1.31 -19.11 3.53
C LEU A 324 2.73 -19.43 3.09
N SER A 325 2.98 -19.32 1.79
CA SER A 325 4.31 -19.43 1.19
C SER A 325 4.50 -18.35 0.11
N PRO A 326 5.74 -17.97 -0.26
CA PRO A 326 5.96 -17.07 -1.39
C PRO A 326 5.21 -17.53 -2.64
N GLY A 327 4.52 -16.60 -3.32
CA GLY A 327 3.64 -16.89 -4.46
C GLY A 327 2.20 -17.31 -4.08
N THR A 328 1.88 -17.49 -2.79
CA THR A 328 0.48 -17.58 -2.36
C THR A 328 -0.24 -16.27 -2.65
N PHE A 329 -1.41 -16.36 -3.29
CA PHE A 329 -2.33 -15.26 -3.54
C PHE A 329 -3.65 -15.49 -2.81
N VAL A 330 -4.05 -14.52 -2.01
CA VAL A 330 -5.27 -14.58 -1.21
C VAL A 330 -6.21 -13.45 -1.65
N TYR A 331 -7.48 -13.76 -1.84
CA TYR A 331 -8.56 -12.80 -1.98
C TYR A 331 -9.42 -12.81 -0.72
N ILE A 332 -9.50 -11.65 -0.04
CA ILE A 332 -10.21 -11.45 1.22
C ILE A 332 -11.39 -10.51 0.95
N PRO A 333 -12.63 -11.03 0.92
CA PRO A 333 -13.78 -10.19 0.63
C PRO A 333 -14.12 -9.25 1.80
N PRO A 334 -14.76 -8.11 1.51
CA PRO A 334 -15.28 -7.21 2.55
C PRO A 334 -16.17 -7.95 3.56
N GLY A 335 -16.11 -7.54 4.82
CA GLY A 335 -16.82 -8.15 5.95
C GLY A 335 -16.13 -9.35 6.57
N THR A 336 -14.89 -9.66 6.16
CA THR A 336 -14.11 -10.79 6.67
C THR A 336 -13.05 -10.30 7.65
N GLY A 337 -13.10 -10.80 8.89
CA GLY A 337 -12.01 -10.56 9.85
C GLY A 337 -10.78 -11.36 9.44
N HIS A 338 -9.60 -10.78 9.54
CA HIS A 338 -8.37 -11.47 9.18
C HIS A 338 -7.14 -10.90 9.91
N ARG A 339 -6.07 -11.70 9.93
CA ARG A 339 -4.77 -11.34 10.52
C ARG A 339 -3.65 -12.12 9.82
N GLY A 340 -2.68 -11.41 9.25
CA GLY A 340 -1.44 -12.01 8.74
C GLY A 340 -0.43 -12.23 9.88
N LEU A 341 0.26 -13.36 9.90
CA LEU A 341 1.27 -13.70 10.91
C LEU A 341 2.57 -14.10 10.22
N ASP A 342 3.67 -13.48 10.64
CA ASP A 342 5.04 -13.80 10.22
C ASP A 342 5.23 -13.86 8.70
N VAL A 343 4.57 -12.92 8.02
CA VAL A 343 4.44 -12.93 6.57
C VAL A 343 5.03 -11.66 5.97
N PHE A 344 5.88 -11.84 4.94
CA PHE A 344 6.30 -10.77 4.05
C PHE A 344 5.34 -10.75 2.86
N VAL A 345 4.60 -9.66 2.69
CA VAL A 345 3.45 -9.63 1.79
C VAL A 345 3.31 -8.29 1.10
N ASN A 346 2.92 -8.33 -0.17
CA ASN A 346 2.33 -7.19 -0.83
C ASN A 346 0.80 -7.21 -0.61
N VAL A 347 0.32 -6.30 0.23
CA VAL A 347 -1.11 -6.10 0.47
C VAL A 347 -1.66 -5.22 -0.62
N LEU A 348 -2.59 -5.77 -1.41
CA LEU A 348 -3.28 -5.09 -2.48
C LEU A 348 -4.70 -4.79 -2.06
N THR A 349 -5.19 -3.58 -2.31
CA THR A 349 -6.58 -3.22 -2.01
C THR A 349 -7.28 -2.62 -3.21
N LEU A 350 -8.56 -2.94 -3.36
CA LEU A 350 -9.46 -2.38 -4.37
C LEU A 350 -10.65 -1.72 -3.67
N PRO A 351 -10.97 -0.44 -3.91
CA PRO A 351 -10.24 0.48 -4.78
C PRO A 351 -8.98 1.08 -4.13
N GLY A 352 -8.84 0.96 -2.80
CA GLY A 352 -7.69 1.50 -2.09
C GLY A 352 -7.82 1.45 -0.57
N PHE A 353 -6.75 1.85 0.14
CA PHE A 353 -6.75 1.99 1.60
C PHE A 353 -7.49 3.26 1.99
N LYS A 354 -8.82 3.22 2.01
CA LYS A 354 -9.61 4.41 2.35
C LYS A 354 -9.47 4.75 3.83
N PRO A 355 -9.26 6.01 4.21
CA PRO A 355 -9.25 6.40 5.62
C PRO A 355 -10.52 5.95 6.35
N HIS A 356 -10.36 5.48 7.59
CA HIS A 356 -11.45 4.99 8.44
C HIS A 356 -12.22 3.77 7.92
N ASN A 357 -11.65 3.02 6.97
CA ASN A 357 -12.30 1.86 6.37
C ASN A 357 -11.70 0.52 6.84
N GLU A 358 -10.95 0.55 7.95
CA GLU A 358 -10.29 -0.58 8.60
C GLU A 358 -10.70 -0.57 10.09
N TYR A 359 -11.15 -1.72 10.59
CA TYR A 359 -11.67 -1.84 11.95
C TYR A 359 -10.93 -2.94 12.72
N TYR A 360 -10.36 -2.59 13.86
CA TYR A 360 -9.55 -3.49 14.69
C TYR A 360 -10.41 -4.25 15.70
N ILE A 361 -10.30 -5.58 15.69
CA ILE A 361 -11.25 -6.49 16.38
C ILE A 361 -10.62 -7.36 17.46
N ASP A 362 -9.35 -7.17 17.82
CA ASP A 362 -8.68 -8.01 18.83
C ASP A 362 -9.39 -7.97 20.19
N ARG A 363 -9.94 -6.81 20.58
CA ARG A 363 -10.77 -6.66 21.78
C ARG A 363 -12.03 -7.54 21.70
N ASP A 364 -12.75 -7.48 20.59
CA ASP A 364 -14.00 -8.23 20.42
C ASP A 364 -13.74 -9.74 20.30
N ILE A 365 -12.64 -10.16 19.68
CA ILE A 365 -12.22 -11.56 19.67
C ILE A 365 -11.99 -12.03 21.11
N ARG A 366 -11.21 -11.29 21.92
CA ARG A 366 -10.97 -11.62 23.32
C ARG A 366 -12.29 -11.73 24.09
N ASP A 367 -13.14 -10.73 23.99
CA ASP A 367 -14.35 -10.61 24.82
C ASP A 367 -15.44 -11.62 24.41
N LEU A 368 -15.66 -11.82 23.11
CA LEU A 368 -16.72 -12.68 22.58
C LEU A 368 -16.30 -14.16 22.46
N ALA A 369 -15.02 -14.44 22.20
CA ALA A 369 -14.50 -15.82 22.17
C ALA A 369 -13.94 -16.28 23.52
N GLY A 370 -13.92 -15.42 24.55
CA GLY A 370 -13.36 -15.71 25.87
C GLY A 370 -11.87 -16.04 25.81
N GLY A 371 -11.12 -15.36 24.94
CA GLY A 371 -9.69 -15.58 24.71
C GLY A 371 -9.32 -16.90 24.02
N LYS A 372 -10.29 -17.67 23.50
CA LYS A 372 -10.03 -18.98 22.87
C LYS A 372 -9.62 -18.89 21.40
N SER A 373 -10.00 -17.83 20.72
CA SER A 373 -9.58 -17.55 19.35
C SER A 373 -8.28 -16.75 19.35
N PRO A 374 -7.43 -16.85 18.32
CA PRO A 374 -6.22 -16.04 18.22
C PRO A 374 -6.51 -14.55 18.13
N TYR A 375 -5.84 -13.74 18.95
CA TYR A 375 -5.91 -12.26 18.94
C TYR A 375 -4.56 -11.68 19.35
N ASN A 376 -4.38 -10.37 19.21
CA ASN A 376 -3.19 -9.67 19.68
C ASN A 376 -3.47 -8.98 21.02
N GLU A 377 -2.89 -9.51 22.10
CA GLU A 377 -3.03 -8.98 23.46
C GLU A 377 -2.46 -7.56 23.60
N SER A 378 -1.45 -7.21 22.83
CA SER A 378 -0.79 -5.90 22.87
C SER A 378 -1.57 -4.82 22.14
N LEU A 379 -2.58 -5.17 21.33
CA LEU A 379 -3.32 -4.26 20.46
C LEU A 379 -4.80 -4.16 20.81
N LEU A 380 -5.20 -4.58 22.01
CA LEU A 380 -6.58 -4.51 22.45
C LEU A 380 -7.14 -3.07 22.50
N ASP A 381 -6.28 -2.07 22.67
CA ASP A 381 -6.65 -0.64 22.69
C ASP A 381 -6.72 -0.03 21.27
N ALA A 382 -6.40 -0.80 20.21
CA ALA A 382 -6.51 -0.34 18.83
C ALA A 382 -7.97 -0.27 18.33
N LYS A 383 -8.94 -0.83 19.06
CA LYS A 383 -10.36 -0.80 18.71
C LYS A 383 -10.81 0.64 18.42
N ASN A 384 -11.36 0.87 17.23
CA ASN A 384 -11.66 2.20 16.69
C ASN A 384 -13.16 2.41 16.38
N TYR A 385 -14.03 1.68 17.06
CA TYR A 385 -15.48 1.75 16.97
C TYR A 385 -16.11 1.35 18.31
N ASP A 386 -17.39 1.67 18.53
CA ASP A 386 -18.07 1.37 19.79
C ASP A 386 -18.57 -0.08 19.84
N ARG A 387 -19.43 -0.47 18.89
CA ARG A 387 -20.11 -1.77 18.87
C ARG A 387 -19.97 -2.46 17.52
N LEU A 388 -19.56 -3.74 17.53
CA LEU A 388 -19.37 -4.51 16.30
C LEU A 388 -20.70 -4.72 15.58
N GLU A 389 -21.79 -4.90 16.34
CA GLU A 389 -23.13 -5.13 15.82
C GLU A 389 -23.63 -4.00 14.91
N GLU A 390 -23.21 -2.75 15.17
CA GLU A 390 -23.56 -1.60 14.33
C GLU A 390 -22.91 -1.65 12.94
N LEU A 391 -21.74 -2.29 12.84
CA LEU A 391 -21.02 -2.49 11.59
C LEU A 391 -21.52 -3.71 10.81
N LEU A 392 -22.31 -4.58 11.46
CA LEU A 392 -22.87 -5.81 10.90
C LEU A 392 -24.38 -5.72 10.59
N ALA A 393 -25.05 -4.68 11.09
CA ALA A 393 -26.46 -4.36 10.84
C ALA A 393 -26.68 -3.97 9.40
#